data_AF-A0AAV3Y5S7-F1
#
_entry.id   AF-A0AAV3Y5S7-F1
#
_cell.length_a   1.000
_cell.length_b   1.000
_cell.length_c   1.000
_cell.angle_alpha   90.00
_cell.angle_beta   90.00
_cell.angle_gamma   90.00
#
_symmetry.space_group_name_H-M   'P 1'
#
loop_
_entity.id
_entity.type
_entity.pdbx_description
1 polymer ?
#
loop_
_entity_poly.entity_id
_entity_poly.type
_entity_poly.pdbx_seq_one_letter_code
_entity_poly.pdbx_strand_id
1 'polypeptide(L)'
;MSCIHYKFKSSLDYNSVTFDGLHLSLSDLKKAISQQKRLKPGEFDLEITNAQTGDVYKKGDELIAKNTSVIVSRVPVTRTAASSTQKSWEAFKQECAKVVRVSVVTCCPFIL
;
A
#
# COMPACT_ATOMS: atom_id res chain seq x y z
N MET A 1 -7.69 22.56 15.47
CA MET A 1 -7.54 22.19 14.05
C MET A 1 -7.24 20.71 13.97
N SER A 2 -7.97 19.96 13.17
CA SER A 2 -7.72 18.52 12.98
C SER A 2 -6.92 18.31 11.69
N CYS A 3 -5.87 17.50 11.75
CA CYS A 3 -5.06 17.17 10.58
C CYS A 3 -4.77 15.68 10.50
N ILE A 4 -4.60 15.17 9.28
CA ILE A 4 -4.11 13.82 9.01
C ILE A 4 -2.76 13.97 8.30
N HIS A 5 -1.77 13.24 8.77
CA HIS A 5 -0.46 13.19 8.15
C HIS A 5 -0.42 12.04 7.14
N TYR A 6 0.00 12.31 5.92
CA TYR A 6 0.10 11.30 4.88
C TYR A 6 1.45 11.38 4.16
N LYS A 7 1.93 10.24 3.69
CA LYS A 7 3.06 10.18 2.76
C LYS A 7 2.78 9.20 1.63
N PHE A 8 3.34 9.45 0.45
CA PHE A 8 3.29 8.47 -0.62
C PHE A 8 4.29 7.35 -0.35
N LYS A 9 3.99 6.12 -0.75
CA LYS A 9 4.94 5.01 -0.65
C LYS A 9 6.26 5.28 -1.40
N SER A 10 6.19 6.07 -2.48
CA SER A 10 7.32 6.49 -3.30
C SER A 10 8.11 7.68 -2.74
N SER A 11 7.62 8.35 -1.70
CA SER A 11 8.20 9.60 -1.19
C SER A 11 8.46 9.50 0.30
N LEU A 12 9.52 10.13 0.77
CA LEU A 12 9.85 10.17 2.19
C LEU A 12 9.14 11.32 2.92
N ASP A 13 8.69 12.33 2.18
CA ASP A 13 8.09 13.55 2.72
C ASP A 13 6.64 13.36 3.16
N TYR A 14 6.35 13.82 4.38
CA TYR A 14 5.00 13.88 4.91
C TYR A 14 4.31 15.17 4.48
N ASN A 15 3.07 15.04 4.05
CA ASN A 15 2.15 16.13 3.80
C ASN A 15 0.99 16.03 4.81
N SER A 16 0.26 17.12 4.98
CA SER A 16 -0.90 17.17 5.86
C SER A 16 -2.15 17.57 5.09
N VAL A 17 -3.27 16.95 5.45
CA VAL A 17 -4.62 17.40 5.08
C VAL A 17 -5.26 17.97 6.34
N THR A 18 -5.71 19.22 6.27
CA THR A 18 -6.49 19.85 7.33
C THR A 18 -7.97 19.63 7.07
N PHE A 19 -8.71 19.23 8.11
CA PHE A 19 -10.15 19.03 8.05
C PHE A 19 -10.80 19.53 9.34
N ASP A 20 -12.10 19.77 9.27
CA ASP A 20 -12.91 20.13 10.43
C ASP A 20 -13.69 18.89 10.88
N GLY A 21 -13.47 18.44 12.12
CA GLY A 21 -14.09 17.21 12.66
C GLY A 21 -13.16 16.33 13.49
N LEU A 22 -13.73 15.26 14.05
CA LEU A 22 -13.01 14.25 14.86
C LEU A 22 -12.37 13.15 13.98
N HIS A 23 -13.07 12.80 12.90
CA HIS A 23 -12.69 11.80 11.92
C HIS A 23 -12.98 12.31 10.51
N LEU A 24 -12.33 11.72 9.52
CA LEU A 24 -12.55 12.01 8.10
C LEU A 24 -12.89 10.70 7.38
N SER A 25 -13.83 10.77 6.44
CA SER A 25 -14.16 9.62 5.59
C SER A 25 -12.99 9.31 4.65
N LEU A 26 -12.81 8.03 4.31
CA LEU A 26 -11.83 7.61 3.30
C LEU A 26 -12.05 8.33 1.97
N SER A 27 -13.31 8.46 1.57
CA SER A 27 -13.70 9.10 0.31
C SER A 27 -13.24 10.56 0.23
N ASP A 28 -13.42 11.32 1.31
CA ASP A 28 -13.02 12.73 1.34
C ASP A 28 -11.51 12.89 1.50
N LEU A 29 -10.85 12.00 2.24
CA LEU A 29 -9.39 11.98 2.31
C LEU A 29 -8.76 11.75 0.93
N LYS A 30 -9.25 10.77 0.16
CA LYS A 30 -8.78 10.51 -1.22
C LYS A 30 -8.97 11.73 -2.12
N LYS A 31 -10.13 12.40 -2.04
CA LYS A 31 -10.42 13.61 -2.81
C LYS A 31 -9.46 14.75 -2.44
N ALA A 32 -9.27 15.01 -1.15
CA ALA A 32 -8.39 16.07 -0.67
C ALA A 32 -6.94 15.88 -1.14
N ILE A 33 -6.41 14.65 -1.05
CA ILE A 33 -5.05 14.32 -1.50
C ILE A 33 -4.93 14.48 -3.03
N SER A 34 -5.92 14.01 -3.79
CA SER A 34 -5.96 14.14 -5.24
C SER A 34 -5.94 15.61 -5.69
N GLN A 35 -6.74 16.46 -5.02
CA GLN A 35 -6.79 17.90 -5.26
C GLN A 35 -5.46 18.58 -4.93
N GLN A 36 -4.87 18.28 -3.77
CA GLN A 36 -3.61 18.89 -3.31
C GLN A 36 -2.42 18.54 -4.21
N LYS A 37 -2.36 17.30 -4.72
CA LYS A 37 -1.27 16.84 -5.60
C LYS A 37 -1.55 17.00 -7.08
N ARG A 38 -2.71 17.56 -7.46
CA ARG A 38 -3.14 17.76 -8.86
C ARG A 38 -2.95 16.51 -9.71
N LEU A 39 -3.33 15.36 -9.16
CA LEU A 39 -3.22 14.09 -9.88
C LEU A 39 -4.25 14.07 -11.02
N LYS A 40 -3.87 13.49 -12.17
CA LYS A 40 -4.78 13.35 -13.31
C LYS A 40 -5.97 12.46 -12.89
N PRO A 41 -7.21 12.98 -12.92
CA PRO A 41 -8.37 12.19 -12.51
C PRO A 41 -8.60 11.06 -13.52
N GLY A 42 -8.69 9.82 -13.03
CA GLY A 42 -9.12 8.66 -13.81
C GLY A 42 -8.03 7.68 -14.27
N GLU A 43 -6.75 7.95 -14.03
CA GLU A 43 -5.67 6.97 -14.33
C GLU A 43 -5.30 6.10 -13.12
N PHE A 44 -5.44 6.64 -11.90
CA PHE A 44 -4.96 6.00 -10.67
C PHE A 44 -6.01 6.09 -9.55
N ASP A 45 -6.19 5.00 -8.81
CA ASP A 45 -6.85 4.99 -7.52
C ASP A 45 -5.80 5.15 -6.42
N LEU A 46 -6.24 5.70 -5.28
CA LEU A 46 -5.39 5.87 -4.11
C LEU A 46 -5.78 4.83 -3.07
N GLU A 47 -4.87 3.92 -2.75
CA GLU A 47 -5.02 3.02 -1.60
C GLU A 47 -4.45 3.70 -0.35
N ILE A 48 -5.23 3.73 0.73
CA ILE A 48 -4.83 4.30 2.02
C ILE A 48 -4.53 3.15 2.98
N THR A 49 -3.34 3.15 3.57
CA THR A 49 -2.93 2.18 4.60
C THR A 49 -2.56 2.92 5.88
N ASN A 50 -2.97 2.41 7.03
CA ASN A 50 -2.52 2.93 8.32
C ASN A 50 -1.02 2.70 8.49
N ALA A 51 -0.25 3.74 8.79
CA ALA A 51 1.19 3.63 8.96
C ALA A 51 1.60 2.90 10.24
N GLN A 52 0.73 2.87 11.26
CA GLN A 52 1.01 2.25 12.56
C GLN A 52 0.68 0.76 12.58
N THR A 53 -0.54 0.41 12.14
CA THR A 53 -1.02 -0.98 12.19
C THR A 53 -0.77 -1.75 10.89
N GLY A 54 -0.56 -1.04 9.78
CA GLY A 54 -0.46 -1.66 8.45
C GLY A 54 -1.80 -2.07 7.85
N ASP A 55 -2.92 -1.72 8.49
CA ASP A 55 -4.26 -2.05 7.98
C ASP A 55 -4.62 -1.19 6.77
N VAL A 56 -5.15 -1.83 5.73
CA VAL A 56 -5.59 -1.17 4.51
C VAL A 56 -7.07 -0.83 4.62
N TYR A 57 -7.39 0.46 4.47
CA TYR A 57 -8.76 0.93 4.48
C TYR A 57 -9.39 0.69 3.11
N LYS A 58 -10.29 -0.30 3.02
CA LYS A 58 -10.91 -0.73 1.76
C LYS A 58 -12.29 -0.13 1.54
N LYS A 59 -13.03 0.14 2.62
CA LYS A 59 -14.41 0.62 2.55
C LYS A 59 -14.44 2.15 2.50
N GLY A 60 -15.23 2.72 1.60
CA GLY A 60 -15.38 4.17 1.43
C GLY A 60 -15.95 4.89 2.67
N ASP A 61 -16.70 4.15 3.48
CA ASP A 61 -17.35 4.62 4.72
C ASP A 61 -16.45 4.49 5.96
N GLU A 62 -15.23 3.97 5.81
CA GLU A 62 -14.32 3.80 6.93
C GLU A 62 -13.80 5.16 7.41
N LEU A 63 -13.85 5.34 8.74
CA LEU A 63 -13.57 6.61 9.39
C LEU A 63 -12.13 6.63 9.91
N ILE A 64 -11.34 7.55 9.39
CA ILE A 64 -9.96 7.76 9.79
C ILE A 64 -9.95 8.85 10.87
N ALA A 65 -9.46 8.50 12.07
CA ALA A 65 -9.38 9.45 13.18
C ALA A 65 -8.38 10.58 12.89
N LYS A 66 -8.58 11.74 13.53
CA LYS A 66 -7.60 12.83 13.51
C LYS A 66 -6.22 12.36 14.01
N ASN A 67 -5.17 13.02 13.51
CA ASN A 67 -3.78 12.83 13.90
C ASN A 67 -3.20 11.43 13.57
N THR A 68 -3.90 10.61 12.78
CA THR A 68 -3.34 9.36 12.27
C THR A 68 -2.36 9.62 11.14
N SER A 69 -1.31 8.79 11.09
CA SER A 69 -0.38 8.76 9.96
C SER A 69 -0.80 7.67 8.98
N VAL A 70 -0.94 8.04 7.71
CA VAL A 70 -1.32 7.10 6.65
C VAL A 70 -0.28 7.07 5.53
N ILE A 71 -0.20 5.92 4.88
CA ILE A 71 0.62 5.69 3.70
C ILE A 71 -0.32 5.61 2.51
N VAL A 72 0.03 6.33 1.44
CA VAL A 72 -0.74 6.41 0.21
C VAL A 72 0.00 5.68 -0.89
N SER A 73 -0.67 4.70 -1.51
CA SER A 73 -0.16 3.93 -2.64
C SER A 73 -1.01 4.22 -3.87
N ARG A 74 -0.38 4.42 -5.04
CA ARG A 74 -1.10 4.58 -6.31
C ARG A 74 -1.37 3.20 -6.90
N VAL A 75 -2.64 2.92 -7.19
CA VAL A 75 -3.08 1.71 -7.86
C VAL A 75 -3.55 2.11 -9.26
N PRO A 76 -3.00 1.55 -10.35
CA PRO A 76 -3.47 1.87 -11.69
C PRO A 76 -4.94 1.42 -11.87
N VAL A 77 -5.78 2.28 -12.44
CA VAL A 77 -7.17 1.93 -12.78
C VAL A 77 -7.16 1.31 -14.18
N THR A 78 -7.13 -0.02 -14.27
CA THR A 78 -7.24 -0.71 -15.54
C THR A 78 -8.68 -0.58 -16.06
N ARG A 79 -8.87 0.24 -17.10
CA ARG A 79 -10.20 0.51 -17.68
C ARG A 79 -10.65 -0.54 -18.71
N THR A 80 -9.99 -1.70 -18.75
CA THR A 80 -10.28 -2.77 -19.70
C THR A 80 -9.95 -4.12 -19.08
N ALA A 81 -10.85 -5.09 -19.28
CA ALA A 81 -10.77 -6.45 -18.77
C ALA A 81 -9.42 -7.14 -19.09
N ALA A 82 -8.94 -7.96 -18.15
CA ALA A 82 -7.77 -8.85 -18.16
C ALA A 82 -6.48 -8.31 -17.48
N SER A 83 -5.90 -9.17 -16.63
CA SER A 83 -4.66 -9.05 -15.83
C SER A 83 -4.79 -8.22 -14.53
N SER A 84 -5.09 -8.81 -13.37
CA SER A 84 -4.31 -9.79 -12.60
C SER A 84 -2.83 -9.42 -12.41
N THR A 85 -2.55 -8.17 -12.00
CA THR A 85 -1.26 -7.81 -11.37
C THR A 85 -1.41 -7.71 -9.85
N GLN A 86 -2.16 -8.63 -9.24
CA GLN A 86 -2.24 -8.79 -7.78
C GLN A 86 -1.30 -9.87 -7.23
N LYS A 87 -0.54 -10.59 -8.07
CA LYS A 87 0.38 -11.66 -7.61
C LYS A 87 1.86 -11.28 -7.55
N SER A 88 2.24 -10.00 -7.61
CA SER A 88 3.66 -9.62 -7.66
C SER A 88 4.31 -9.37 -6.27
N TRP A 89 3.54 -9.23 -5.19
CA TRP A 89 4.11 -9.00 -3.85
C TRP A 89 4.04 -10.21 -2.90
N GLU A 90 3.07 -11.11 -3.08
CA GLU A 90 2.96 -12.31 -2.23
C GLU A 90 4.06 -13.35 -2.52
N ALA A 91 4.70 -13.29 -3.69
CA ALA A 91 5.84 -14.13 -4.04
C ALA A 91 7.17 -13.68 -3.38
N PHE A 92 7.36 -12.38 -3.09
CA PHE A 92 8.61 -11.90 -2.49
C PHE A 92 8.73 -12.23 -0.99
N LYS A 93 7.61 -12.51 -0.31
CA LYS A 93 7.62 -12.94 1.09
C LYS A 93 7.89 -14.45 1.27
N GLN A 94 7.76 -15.26 0.22
CA GLN A 94 7.92 -16.71 0.33
C GLN A 94 9.36 -17.21 0.12
N GLU A 95 10.29 -16.36 -0.33
CA GLU A 95 11.70 -16.71 -0.53
C GLU A 95 12.54 -16.65 0.77
N CYS A 96 12.19 -15.81 1.75
CA CYS A 96 13.02 -15.65 2.96
C CYS A 96 12.93 -16.81 3.98
N ALA A 97 12.01 -17.77 3.80
CA ALA A 97 11.75 -18.82 4.80
C ALA A 97 12.42 -20.18 4.51
N LYS A 98 13.32 -20.28 3.53
CA LYS A 98 14.01 -21.54 3.19
C LYS A 98 15.53 -21.50 3.40
N VAL A 99 15.98 -20.75 4.39
CA VAL A 99 17.26 -21.02 5.05
C VAL A 99 16.95 -21.89 6.27
N VAL A 100 17.11 -23.21 6.15
CA VAL A 100 17.55 -24.14 7.21
C VAL A 100 17.40 -25.59 6.73
N ARG A 101 18.50 -26.34 6.87
CA ARG A 101 18.75 -27.79 6.61
C ARG A 101 19.20 -28.07 5.18
N VAL A 102 20.51 -28.09 4.86
CA VAL A 102 21.60 -28.96 5.37
C VAL A 102 21.22 -30.43 5.38
N SER A 103 21.71 -31.17 4.37
CA SER A 103 22.62 -32.33 4.48
C SER A 103 22.44 -33.22 3.26
N VAL A 104 23.46 -33.33 2.41
CA VAL A 104 24.45 -34.44 2.36
C VAL A 104 23.91 -35.66 1.63
N VAL A 105 24.81 -36.30 0.86
CA VAL A 105 24.65 -37.53 0.06
C VAL A 105 23.93 -37.25 -1.27
N THR A 106 24.59 -37.32 -2.42
CA THR A 106 25.19 -38.55 -2.95
C THR A 106 26.48 -38.27 -3.73
N CYS A 107 27.55 -38.85 -3.20
CA CYS A 107 28.83 -39.06 -3.85
C CYS A 107 28.64 -39.85 -5.16
N CYS A 108 29.31 -39.38 -6.22
CA CYS A 108 29.55 -40.12 -7.45
C CYS A 108 30.16 -41.51 -7.17
N PRO A 109 29.89 -42.47 -8.06
CA PRO A 109 30.99 -43.11 -8.81
C PRO A 109 30.61 -43.16 -10.30
N PHE A 110 31.34 -42.55 -11.25
CA PHE A 110 32.68 -42.88 -11.79
C PHE A 110 32.85 -44.37 -12.20
N ILE A 111 33.19 -44.57 -13.48
CA ILE A 111 33.74 -45.79 -14.13
C ILE A 111 32.70 -46.91 -14.34
N LEU A 112 32.48 -47.48 -15.54
CA LEU A 112 33.42 -47.97 -16.57
C LEU A 112 32.80 -47.86 -17.97
#